data_AF-A0ABD6AWJ4-F1
#
_entry.id   AF-A0ABD6AWJ4-F1
#
_cell.length_a   1.000
_cell.length_b   1.000
_cell.length_c   1.000
_cell.angle_alpha   90.00
_cell.angle_beta   90.00
_cell.angle_gamma   90.00
#
_symmetry.space_group_name_H-M   'P 1'
#
loop_
_entity.id
_entity.type
_entity.pdbx_description
1 polymer ?
#
loop_
_entity_poly.entity_id
_entity_poly.type
_entity_poly.pdbx_seq_one_letter_code
_entity_poly.pdbx_strand_id
1 'polypeptide(L)' 'MEANQNPTTDDVTDLEHDLLALVEDVAASGALTEDDRHTMSFRTEVLCAELRGCIDGVPEV' A
#
# COMPACT_ATOMS: atom_id res chain seq x y z
N MET A 1 -9.86 -5.05 26.82
CA MET A 1 -8.99 -5.84 25.91
C MET A 1 -8.99 -5.10 24.60
N GLU A 2 -7.87 -4.52 24.21
CA GLU A 2 -7.69 -4.10 22.82
C GLU A 2 -7.61 -5.38 21.99
N ALA A 3 -8.57 -5.57 21.09
CA ALA A 3 -8.49 -6.66 20.13
C ALA A 3 -7.28 -6.37 19.25
N ASN A 4 -6.22 -7.16 19.40
CA ASN A 4 -5.09 -7.12 18.50
C ASN A 4 -5.57 -7.75 17.18
N GLN A 5 -6.23 -6.94 16.34
CA GLN A 5 -6.72 -7.39 15.05
C GLN A 5 -5.51 -7.48 14.13
N ASN A 6 -5.14 -8.70 13.77
CA ASN A 6 -4.14 -8.92 12.75
C ASN A 6 -4.63 -8.24 11.46
N PRO A 7 -3.78 -7.48 10.76
CA PRO A 7 -4.15 -6.88 9.49
C PRO A 7 -4.55 -7.97 8.49
N THR A 8 -5.58 -7.67 7.70
CA THR A 8 -6.14 -8.53 6.67
C THR A 8 -5.68 -8.09 5.28
N THR A 9 -5.91 -8.93 4.27
CA THR A 9 -5.66 -8.59 2.86
C THR A 9 -6.49 -7.39 2.40
N ASP A 10 -7.69 -7.22 2.97
CA ASP A 10 -8.58 -6.10 2.66
C ASP A 10 -8.01 -4.79 3.23
N ASP A 11 -7.47 -4.81 4.46
CA ASP A 11 -6.78 -3.65 5.05
C ASP A 11 -5.58 -3.19 4.20
N VAL A 12 -4.84 -4.13 3.62
CA VAL A 12 -3.72 -3.80 2.71
C VAL A 12 -4.22 -3.27 1.37
N THR A 13 -5.38 -3.73 0.90
CA THR A 13 -5.99 -3.22 -0.34
C THR A 13 -6.47 -1.78 -0.17
N ASP A 14 -7.09 -1.47 0.95
CA ASP A 14 -7.50 -0.10 1.27
C ASP A 14 -6.28 0.82 1.42
N LEU A 15 -5.23 0.34 2.10
CA LEU A 15 -3.97 1.06 2.21
C LEU A 15 -3.31 1.32 0.85
N GLU A 16 -3.33 0.35 -0.07
CA GLU A 16 -2.79 0.49 -1.43
C GLU A 16 -3.51 1.62 -2.19
N HIS A 17 -4.84 1.68 -2.10
CA HIS A 17 -5.62 2.76 -2.70
C HIS A 17 -5.29 4.13 -2.10
N ASP A 18 -5.18 4.23 -0.78
CA ASP A 18 -4.85 5.49 -0.10
C ASP A 18 -3.45 5.98 -0.48
N LEU A 19 -2.48 5.09 -0.55
CA LEU A 19 -1.10 5.42 -0.94
C LEU A 19 -1.02 5.88 -2.40
N LEU A 20 -1.70 5.20 -3.31
CA LEU A 20 -1.72 5.59 -4.73
C LEU A 20 -2.42 6.95 -4.91
N ALA A 21 -3.51 7.21 -4.18
CA ALA A 21 -4.17 8.51 -4.19
C ALA A 21 -3.24 9.63 -3.72
N LEU A 22 -2.47 9.40 -2.64
CA LEU A 22 -1.49 10.36 -2.15
C LEU A 22 -0.38 10.63 -3.17
N VAL A 23 0.10 9.60 -3.88
CA VAL A 23 1.11 9.77 -4.94
C VAL A 23 0.58 10.67 -6.06
N GLU A 24 -0.67 10.45 -6.49
CA GLU A 24 -1.32 11.26 -7.52
C GLU A 24 -1.56 12.70 -7.05
N ASP A 25 -1.99 12.92 -5.81
CA ASP A 25 -2.18 14.26 -5.24
C ASP A 25 -0.87 15.06 -5.19
N VAL A 26 0.22 14.41 -4.74
CA VAL A 26 1.54 15.05 -4.69
C VAL A 26 2.06 15.32 -6.11
N ALA A 27 1.85 14.42 -7.07
CA ALA A 27 2.19 14.66 -8.47
C ALA A 27 1.39 15.82 -9.07
N ALA A 28 0.09 15.90 -8.80
CA ALA A 28 -0.78 16.99 -9.23
C ALA A 28 -0.36 18.36 -8.66
N SER A 29 0.26 18.38 -7.47
CA SER A 29 0.86 19.58 -6.90
C SER A 29 2.13 20.05 -7.62
N GLY A 30 2.70 19.23 -8.50
CA GLY A 30 3.97 19.48 -9.21
C GLY A 30 5.21 19.20 -8.38
N ALA A 31 5.07 18.60 -7.19
CA ALA A 31 6.20 18.25 -6.32
C ALA A 31 6.95 16.99 -6.80
N LEU A 32 6.33 16.18 -7.65
CA LEU A 32 6.95 15.00 -8.28
C LEU A 32 7.00 15.20 -9.79
N THR A 33 8.05 14.68 -10.42
CA THR A 33 8.04 14.50 -11.87
C THR A 33 7.17 13.30 -12.25
N GLU A 34 6.85 13.19 -13.53
CA GLU A 34 6.12 12.04 -14.05
C GLU A 34 6.87 10.71 -13.84
N ASP A 35 8.20 10.73 -13.88
CA ASP A 35 9.04 9.55 -13.64
C ASP A 35 9.02 9.14 -12.15
N ASP A 36 9.06 10.13 -11.26
CA ASP A 36 8.93 9.90 -9.82
C ASP A 36 7.55 9.31 -9.48
N ARG A 37 6.48 9.87 -10.06
CA ARG A 37 5.09 9.37 -9.90
C ARG A 37 5.00 7.89 -10.27
N HIS A 38 5.46 7.52 -11.47
CA HIS A 38 5.46 6.11 -11.91
C HIS A 38 6.29 5.20 -11.00
N THR A 39 7.49 5.65 -10.61
CA THR A 39 8.37 4.88 -9.73
C THR A 39 7.73 4.64 -8.36
N MET A 40 7.08 5.66 -7.79
CA MET A 40 6.42 5.56 -6.50
C MET A 40 5.17 4.68 -6.56
N SER A 41 4.34 4.79 -7.60
CA SER A 41 3.17 3.92 -7.77
C SER A 41 3.60 2.45 -7.90
N PHE A 42 4.61 2.15 -8.73
CA PHE A 42 5.12 0.79 -8.89
C PHE A 42 5.67 0.20 -7.58
N ARG A 43 6.47 0.98 -6.84
CA ARG A 43 7.00 0.52 -5.55
C ARG A 43 5.90 0.28 -4.52
N THR A 44 4.85 1.10 -4.55
CA THR A 44 3.68 0.94 -3.68
C THR A 44 2.95 -0.37 -3.97
N GLU A 45 2.68 -0.66 -5.25
CA GLU A 45 2.06 -1.92 -5.68
C GLU A 45 2.87 -3.14 -5.24
N VAL A 46 4.19 -3.11 -5.46
CA VAL A 46 5.09 -4.21 -5.06
C VAL A 46 5.08 -4.41 -3.54
N LEU A 47 5.20 -3.33 -2.76
CA LEU A 47 5.16 -3.41 -1.30
C LEU A 47 3.82 -3.99 -0.81
N CYS A 48 2.69 -3.56 -1.38
CA CYS A 48 1.38 -4.05 -0.99
C CYS A 48 1.17 -5.52 -1.39
N ALA A 49 1.72 -5.95 -2.53
CA ALA A 49 1.77 -7.36 -2.90
C ALA A 49 2.59 -8.19 -1.90
N GLU A 50 3.76 -7.70 -1.48
CA GLU A 50 4.58 -8.36 -0.46
C GLU A 50 3.86 -8.46 0.90
N LEU A 51 3.20 -7.38 1.34
CA LEU A 51 2.42 -7.37 2.58
C LEU A 51 1.27 -8.36 2.56
N ARG A 52 0.52 -8.45 1.45
CA ARG A 52 -0.52 -9.49 1.27
C ARG A 52 0.07 -10.89 1.35
N GLY A 53 1.23 -11.12 0.70
CA GLY A 53 1.94 -12.40 0.79
C GLY A 53 2.41 -12.75 2.21
N CYS A 54 2.77 -11.75 3.03
CA CYS A 54 3.08 -11.98 4.45
C CYS A 54 1.83 -12.39 5.24
N ILE A 55 0.68 -11.77 5.00
CA ILE A 55 -0.58 -12.09 5.69
C ILE A 55 -1.03 -13.52 5.36
N ASP A 56 -1.04 -13.89 4.08
CA ASP A 56 -1.42 -15.24 3.63
C ASP A 56 -0.45 -16.32 4.13
N GLY A 57 0.81 -15.94 4.42
CA GLY A 57 1.84 -16.81 4.94
C GLY A 57 1.82 -17.02 6.47
N VAL A 58 0.98 -16.31 7.21
CA VAL A 58 0.82 -16.50 8.66
C VAL A 58 -0.07 -17.73 8.91
N PRO A 59 0.46 -18.82 9.51
CA PRO A 59 -0.38 -19.95 9.88
C PRO A 59 -1.41 -19.53 10.93
N GLU A 60 -2.68 -19.85 10.70
CA GLU A 60 -3.76 -19.68 11.69
C GLU A 60 -3.41 -20.47 12.96
N VAL A 61 -3.40 -19.78 14.11
CA VAL A 61 -3.10 -20.37 15.43
C VAL A 61 -4.34 -21.01 16.02
#